data_AF-A0A4Q7Y4Y2-F1
#
_entry.id   AF-A0A4Q7Y4Y2-F1
#
_cell.length_a   1.000
_cell.length_b   1.000
_cell.length_c   1.000
_cell.angle_alpha   90.00
_cell.angle_beta   90.00
_cell.angle_gamma   90.00
#
_symmetry.space_group_name_H-M   'P 1'
#
loop_
_entity.id
_entity.type
_entity.pdbx_description
1 polymer ?
#
loop_
_entity_poly.entity_id
_entity_poly.type
_entity_poly.pdbx_seq_one_letter_code
_entity_poly.pdbx_strand_id
1 'polypeptide(L)'
;MEGVFDVDWMGLLTREVLRERGGALVAESCAWAVGMSDAPHHERRAGRLVATGLTVGERAAHGRPLAGEEDGRLELGDARPGSFQDALNMVGGDGRVQAERFDDEVLVPFVRETCRLAAERARTTRAAAWVELADDLGEDPADPAGVVRAGGWEAPLRIDAEHLVLAALGTVPLIEVEAEGLPLSLVRAAEALARQAAPAEPPAGPDPSLIGARFLAEQALRSSALPVPVPPEASDELLDAFGAEGLEADEIRRILADLPLAPGTAERVAALLADAGW
;
A
#
# COMPACT_ATOMS: atom_id res chain seq x y z
N MET A 1 -12.68 -32.54 -23.95
CA MET A 1 -11.94 -33.16 -22.83
C MET A 1 -10.47 -32.96 -23.13
N GLU A 2 -9.96 -31.78 -22.82
CA GLU A 2 -8.53 -31.45 -22.87
C GLU A 2 -8.17 -30.98 -21.46
N GLY A 3 -8.18 -31.94 -20.54
CA GLY A 3 -7.59 -31.80 -19.23
C GLY A 3 -6.17 -32.36 -19.34
N VAL A 4 -5.20 -31.49 -19.58
CA VAL A 4 -3.78 -31.80 -19.51
C VAL A 4 -3.16 -30.60 -18.82
N PHE A 5 -2.88 -30.74 -17.53
CA PHE A 5 -2.15 -29.83 -16.64
C PHE A 5 -1.55 -28.62 -17.35
N ASP A 6 -2.30 -27.52 -17.42
CA ASP A 6 -1.68 -26.24 -17.74
C ASP A 6 -0.77 -25.93 -16.54
N VAL A 7 0.53 -25.97 -16.80
CA VAL A 7 1.52 -25.70 -15.77
C VAL A 7 1.33 -24.23 -15.42
N ASP A 8 0.99 -23.94 -14.16
CA ASP A 8 0.88 -22.57 -13.63
C ASP A 8 2.25 -21.88 -13.75
N TRP A 9 2.53 -21.39 -14.95
CA TRP A 9 3.81 -20.87 -15.37
C TRP A 9 4.06 -19.53 -14.69
N MET A 10 2.99 -18.81 -14.34
CA MET A 10 3.06 -17.62 -13.50
C MET A 10 3.47 -17.99 -12.08
N GLY A 11 2.86 -19.01 -11.47
CA GLY A 11 3.28 -19.50 -10.17
C GLY A 11 4.71 -20.03 -10.14
N LEU A 12 5.22 -20.58 -11.24
CA LEU A 12 6.64 -20.93 -11.36
C LEU A 12 7.54 -19.70 -11.47
N LEU A 13 7.12 -18.71 -12.27
CA LEU A 13 7.87 -17.48 -12.50
C LEU A 13 7.96 -16.63 -11.23
N THR A 14 6.87 -16.48 -10.48
CA THR A 14 6.87 -15.73 -9.20
C THR A 14 7.82 -16.37 -8.19
N ARG A 15 7.86 -17.71 -8.11
CA ARG A 15 8.83 -18.44 -7.28
C ARG A 15 10.26 -18.30 -7.76
N GLU A 16 10.49 -18.27 -9.06
CA GLU A 16 11.81 -17.99 -9.63
C GLU A 16 12.31 -16.60 -9.21
N VAL A 17 11.49 -15.57 -9.38
CA VAL A 17 11.82 -14.20 -8.96
C VAL A 17 11.99 -14.12 -7.43
N LEU A 18 11.18 -14.82 -6.64
CA LEU A 18 11.37 -14.89 -5.19
C LEU A 18 12.74 -15.45 -4.81
N ARG A 19 13.21 -16.52 -5.47
CA ARG A 19 14.55 -17.09 -5.23
C ARG A 19 15.65 -16.11 -5.55
N GLU A 20 15.55 -15.39 -6.67
CA GLU A 20 16.50 -14.34 -7.03
C GLU A 20 16.56 -13.21 -6.00
N ARG A 21 15.39 -12.87 -5.44
CA ARG A 21 15.25 -11.81 -4.42
C ARG A 21 15.43 -12.32 -2.99
N GLY A 22 15.74 -13.60 -2.77
CA GLY A 22 15.78 -14.20 -1.42
C GLY A 22 16.74 -13.48 -0.47
N GLY A 23 17.92 -13.07 -0.95
CA GLY A 23 18.86 -12.30 -0.14
C GLY A 23 18.31 -10.93 0.27
N ALA A 24 17.54 -10.27 -0.60
CA ALA A 24 16.89 -9.00 -0.27
C ALA A 24 15.76 -9.22 0.76
N LEU A 25 14.99 -10.30 0.67
CA LEU A 25 13.96 -10.63 1.66
C LEU A 25 14.57 -10.86 3.05
N VAL A 26 15.66 -11.62 3.12
CA VAL A 26 16.37 -11.86 4.38
C VAL A 26 16.92 -10.55 4.94
N ALA A 27 17.52 -9.70 4.12
CA ALA A 27 18.04 -8.40 4.55
C ALA A 27 16.93 -7.48 5.09
N GLU A 28 15.78 -7.39 4.40
CA GLU A 28 14.62 -6.62 4.88
C GLU A 28 14.07 -7.20 6.20
N SER A 29 14.08 -8.52 6.36
CA SER A 29 13.67 -9.18 7.61
C SER A 29 14.60 -8.86 8.77
N CYS A 30 15.92 -8.88 8.53
CA CYS A 30 16.90 -8.47 9.53
C CYS A 30 16.74 -7.00 9.90
N ALA A 31 16.57 -6.12 8.91
CA ALA A 31 16.39 -4.69 9.12
C ALA A 31 15.11 -4.37 9.91
N TRP A 32 14.03 -5.09 9.65
CA TRP A 32 12.77 -4.97 10.38
C TRP A 32 12.89 -5.38 11.86
N ALA A 33 13.74 -6.36 12.17
CA ALA A 33 13.96 -6.83 13.54
C ALA A 33 14.74 -5.83 14.41
N VAL A 34 15.47 -4.87 13.81
CA VAL A 34 16.37 -3.95 14.52
C VAL A 34 15.61 -3.18 15.60
N GLY A 35 16.12 -3.24 16.84
CA GLY A 35 15.56 -2.54 18.00
C GLY A 35 14.52 -3.33 18.77
N MET A 36 14.17 -4.55 18.33
CA MET A 36 13.26 -5.42 19.08
C MET A 36 13.84 -5.81 20.45
N SER A 37 15.14 -6.08 20.53
CA SER A 37 15.83 -6.44 21.77
C SER A 37 15.75 -5.34 22.84
N ASP A 38 15.73 -4.08 22.42
CA ASP A 38 15.60 -2.93 23.34
C ASP A 38 14.15 -2.65 23.74
N ALA A 39 13.18 -3.25 23.04
CA ALA A 39 11.77 -3.03 23.31
C ALA A 39 11.32 -3.65 24.64
N PRO A 40 10.36 -3.03 25.37
CA PRO A 40 9.76 -3.65 26.54
C PRO A 40 9.00 -4.93 26.17
N HIS A 41 9.21 -6.00 26.94
CA HIS A 41 8.52 -7.26 26.73
C HIS A 41 7.14 -7.27 27.39
N HIS A 42 6.15 -7.80 26.66
CA HIS A 42 4.76 -7.96 27.09
C HIS A 42 4.30 -9.41 26.92
N GLU A 43 3.34 -9.84 27.71
CA GLU A 43 2.67 -11.15 27.56
C GLU A 43 1.20 -11.03 27.96
N ARG A 44 0.30 -11.88 27.44
CA ARG A 44 -1.04 -12.02 28.02
C ARG A 44 -1.03 -12.96 29.21
N ARG A 45 -1.68 -12.52 30.28
CA ARG A 45 -2.03 -13.34 31.44
C ARG A 45 -3.51 -13.20 31.69
N ALA A 46 -4.25 -14.31 31.60
CA ALA A 46 -5.70 -14.33 31.78
C ALA A 46 -6.40 -13.30 30.88
N GLY A 47 -5.99 -13.24 29.60
CA GLY A 47 -6.55 -12.33 28.60
C GLY A 47 -6.19 -10.85 28.76
N ARG A 48 -5.30 -10.48 29.69
CA ARG A 48 -4.83 -9.10 29.86
C ARG A 48 -3.36 -8.98 29.45
N LEU A 49 -3.06 -7.95 28.66
CA LEU A 49 -1.68 -7.62 28.30
C LEU A 49 -0.96 -7.02 29.52
N VAL A 50 0.17 -7.60 29.90
CA VAL A 50 0.98 -7.14 31.02
C VAL A 50 2.44 -6.98 30.60
N ALA A 51 3.06 -5.87 31.00
CA ALA A 51 4.49 -5.69 30.84
C ALA A 51 5.24 -6.58 31.85
N THR A 52 6.29 -7.27 31.40
CA THR A 52 7.03 -8.19 32.28
C THR A 52 8.13 -7.51 33.08
N GLY A 53 8.37 -6.22 32.84
CA GLY A 53 9.38 -5.41 33.53
C GLY A 53 10.82 -5.64 33.04
N LEU A 54 11.02 -6.39 31.96
CA LEU A 54 12.31 -6.61 31.29
C LEU A 54 12.18 -6.21 29.82
N THR A 55 13.30 -5.95 29.16
CA THR A 55 13.33 -5.87 27.70
C THR A 55 13.30 -7.27 27.08
N VAL A 56 12.96 -7.34 25.80
CA VAL A 56 13.01 -8.57 25.00
C VAL A 56 14.42 -9.17 25.02
N GLY A 57 15.45 -8.33 24.83
CA GLY A 57 16.84 -8.74 24.80
C GLY A 57 17.35 -9.29 26.14
N GLU A 58 16.99 -8.66 27.25
CA GLU A 58 17.36 -9.16 28.59
C GLU A 58 16.71 -10.52 28.88
N ARG A 59 15.46 -10.69 28.45
CA ARG A 59 14.75 -11.96 28.59
C ARG A 59 15.39 -13.07 27.73
N ALA A 60 15.70 -12.76 26.48
CA ALA A 60 16.39 -13.65 25.55
C ALA A 60 17.78 -14.06 26.09
N ALA A 61 18.56 -13.12 26.63
CA ALA A 61 19.87 -13.39 27.22
C ALA A 61 19.82 -14.35 28.42
N HIS A 62 18.70 -14.35 29.15
CA HIS A 62 18.43 -15.30 30.23
C HIS A 62 17.82 -16.63 29.76
N GLY A 63 17.72 -16.86 28.45
CA GLY A 63 17.15 -18.08 27.86
C GLY A 63 15.67 -18.27 28.18
N ARG A 64 14.96 -17.18 28.45
CA ARG A 64 13.51 -17.20 28.73
C ARG A 64 12.74 -17.05 27.42
N PRO A 65 11.65 -17.81 27.22
CA PRO A 65 10.78 -17.65 26.05
C PRO A 65 10.24 -16.22 25.94
N LEU A 66 10.13 -15.73 24.70
CA LEU A 66 9.50 -14.46 24.35
C LEU A 66 8.01 -14.65 24.03
N ALA A 67 7.63 -15.81 23.50
CA ALA A 67 6.24 -16.20 23.37
C ALA A 67 5.57 -16.38 24.75
N GLY A 68 4.30 -15.97 24.85
CA GLY A 68 3.45 -16.28 26.00
C GLY A 68 2.83 -17.67 25.89
N GLU A 69 2.28 -18.22 26.97
CA GLU A 69 1.54 -19.48 26.91
C GLU A 69 0.20 -19.34 26.15
N GLU A 70 -0.38 -18.14 26.17
CA GLU A 70 -1.66 -17.81 25.51
C GLU A 70 -1.47 -17.25 24.09
N ASP A 71 -0.24 -16.87 23.72
CA ASP A 71 0.05 -16.08 22.53
C ASP A 71 1.12 -16.76 21.65
N GLY A 72 0.82 -16.92 20.36
CA GLY A 72 1.74 -17.47 19.37
C GLY A 72 1.00 -18.07 18.18
N ARG A 73 1.56 -17.97 16.97
CA ARG A 73 1.03 -18.66 15.79
C ARG A 73 1.41 -20.14 15.90
N LEU A 74 0.42 -21.03 15.99
CA LEU A 74 0.65 -22.47 16.09
C LEU A 74 1.49 -22.99 14.91
N GLU A 75 1.35 -22.37 13.75
CA GLU A 75 2.07 -22.71 12.53
C GLU A 75 3.58 -22.46 12.65
N LEU A 76 4.01 -21.58 13.55
CA LEU A 76 5.43 -21.32 13.79
C LEU A 76 6.07 -22.43 14.64
N GLY A 77 5.31 -23.25 15.37
CA GLY A 77 5.85 -24.37 16.16
C GLY A 77 6.80 -23.96 17.30
N ASP A 78 7.54 -24.94 17.83
CA ASP A 78 8.42 -24.74 18.99
C ASP A 78 9.68 -23.95 18.62
N ALA A 79 9.76 -22.71 19.08
CA ALA A 79 10.91 -21.84 18.86
C ALA A 79 11.97 -22.02 19.95
N ARG A 80 13.25 -21.81 19.59
CA ARG A 80 14.33 -21.71 20.57
C ARG A 80 14.19 -20.36 21.31
N PRO A 81 14.23 -20.33 22.66
CA PRO A 81 14.14 -19.08 23.41
C PRO A 81 15.15 -18.03 22.92
N GLY A 82 14.65 -16.82 22.62
CA GLY A 82 15.43 -15.70 22.12
C GLY A 82 15.84 -15.78 20.64
N SER A 83 15.32 -16.73 19.86
CA SER A 83 15.53 -16.75 18.40
C SER A 83 14.58 -15.80 17.67
N PHE A 84 14.86 -15.55 16.38
CA PHE A 84 13.96 -14.76 15.54
C PHE A 84 12.52 -15.32 15.51
N GLN A 85 12.37 -16.64 15.41
CA GLN A 85 11.06 -17.29 15.43
C GLN A 85 10.34 -17.15 16.79
N ASP A 86 11.07 -17.13 17.91
CA ASP A 86 10.49 -16.85 19.23
C ASP A 86 10.02 -15.39 19.30
N ALA A 87 10.80 -14.46 18.75
CA ALA A 87 10.41 -13.05 18.64
C ALA A 87 9.17 -12.85 17.75
N LEU A 88 9.00 -13.62 16.67
CA LEU A 88 7.77 -13.58 15.87
C LEU A 88 6.52 -14.02 16.66
N ASN A 89 6.68 -14.92 17.62
CA ASN A 89 5.58 -15.39 18.47
C ASN A 89 5.24 -14.47 19.65
N MET A 90 6.07 -13.46 19.95
CA MET A 90 5.80 -12.54 21.05
C MET A 90 4.70 -11.53 20.71
N VAL A 91 4.07 -10.96 21.73
CA VAL A 91 3.11 -9.86 21.60
C VAL A 91 3.76 -8.50 21.82
N GLY A 92 3.36 -7.52 21.01
CA GLY A 92 3.73 -6.12 21.19
C GLY A 92 2.94 -5.42 22.30
N GLY A 93 3.32 -4.17 22.61
CA GLY A 93 2.60 -3.32 23.57
C GLY A 93 1.20 -2.90 23.11
N ASP A 94 0.89 -3.04 21.83
CA ASP A 94 -0.44 -2.91 21.23
C ASP A 94 -1.27 -4.20 21.33
N GLY A 95 -0.67 -5.28 21.84
CA GLY A 95 -1.28 -6.59 21.95
C GLY A 95 -1.40 -7.33 20.62
N ARG A 96 -0.68 -6.94 19.56
CA ARG A 96 -0.59 -7.73 18.33
C ARG A 96 0.58 -8.69 18.37
N VAL A 97 0.45 -9.85 17.74
CA VAL A 97 1.55 -10.81 17.58
C VAL A 97 2.53 -10.26 16.55
N GLN A 98 3.84 -10.34 16.81
CA GLN A 98 4.84 -9.78 15.91
C GLN A 98 4.84 -10.45 14.53
N ALA A 99 4.47 -11.73 14.43
CA ALA A 99 4.28 -12.41 13.15
C ALA A 99 3.24 -11.72 12.24
N GLU A 100 2.14 -11.21 12.82
CA GLU A 100 1.14 -10.47 12.03
C GLU A 100 1.71 -9.13 11.53
N ARG A 101 2.50 -8.47 12.37
CA ARG A 101 3.18 -7.23 11.98
C ARG A 101 4.23 -7.49 10.91
N PHE A 102 4.96 -8.58 11.02
CA PHE A 102 5.93 -9.03 10.03
C PHE A 102 5.25 -9.32 8.69
N ASP A 103 4.09 -9.97 8.71
CA ASP A 103 3.28 -10.21 7.51
C ASP A 103 2.89 -8.89 6.84
N ASP A 104 2.33 -7.94 7.60
CA ASP A 104 1.84 -6.66 7.09
C ASP A 104 2.96 -5.73 6.60
N GLU A 105 4.05 -5.65 7.36
CA GLU A 105 5.12 -4.66 7.16
C GLU A 105 6.21 -5.16 6.21
N VAL A 106 6.44 -6.49 6.12
CA VAL A 106 7.53 -7.07 5.32
C VAL A 106 7.01 -8.02 4.25
N LEU A 107 6.33 -9.11 4.62
CA LEU A 107 6.04 -10.18 3.66
C LEU A 107 5.05 -9.74 2.58
N VAL A 108 3.92 -9.12 2.95
CA VAL A 108 2.89 -8.69 2.00
C VAL A 108 3.44 -7.66 1.00
N PRO A 109 4.11 -6.57 1.41
CA PRO A 109 4.70 -5.63 0.46
C PRO A 109 5.77 -6.26 -0.43
N PHE A 110 6.63 -7.10 0.14
CA PHE A 110 7.72 -7.74 -0.61
C PHE A 110 7.20 -8.71 -1.68
N VAL A 111 6.19 -9.51 -1.33
CA VAL A 111 5.53 -10.47 -2.22
C VAL A 111 4.81 -9.76 -3.35
N ARG A 112 4.05 -8.69 -3.05
CA ARG A 112 3.41 -7.85 -4.08
C ARG A 112 4.41 -7.34 -5.10
N GLU A 113 5.53 -6.79 -4.62
CA GLU A 113 6.59 -6.31 -5.50
C GLU A 113 7.23 -7.47 -6.31
N THR A 114 7.37 -8.65 -5.71
CA THR A 114 7.89 -9.84 -6.39
C THR A 114 6.98 -10.27 -7.53
N CYS A 115 5.67 -10.31 -7.29
CA CYS A 115 4.69 -10.64 -8.31
C CYS A 115 4.64 -9.58 -9.42
N ARG A 116 4.75 -8.29 -9.07
CA ARG A 116 4.84 -7.20 -10.05
C ARG A 116 6.05 -7.37 -10.97
N LEU A 117 7.23 -7.64 -10.42
CA LEU A 117 8.45 -7.89 -11.20
C LEU A 117 8.34 -9.14 -12.08
N ALA A 118 7.70 -10.20 -11.57
CA ALA A 118 7.42 -11.41 -12.35
C ALA A 118 6.47 -11.12 -13.53
N ALA A 119 5.44 -10.31 -13.32
CA ALA A 119 4.51 -9.90 -14.37
C ALA A 119 5.20 -9.03 -15.44
N GLU A 120 6.06 -8.09 -15.05
CA GLU A 120 6.87 -7.31 -16.01
C GLU A 120 7.81 -8.20 -16.84
N ARG A 121 8.42 -9.19 -16.20
CA ARG A 121 9.23 -10.20 -16.91
C ARG A 121 8.37 -11.06 -17.83
N ALA A 122 7.17 -11.44 -17.43
CA ALA A 122 6.25 -12.21 -18.26
C ALA A 122 5.84 -11.44 -19.51
N ARG A 123 5.52 -10.14 -19.38
CA ARG A 123 5.18 -9.27 -20.51
C ARG A 123 6.27 -9.18 -21.56
N THR A 124 7.54 -9.24 -21.14
CA THR A 124 8.69 -9.12 -22.04
C THR A 124 9.11 -10.47 -22.64
N THR A 125 9.09 -11.54 -21.84
CA THR A 125 9.63 -12.84 -22.23
C THR A 125 8.59 -13.84 -22.76
N ARG A 126 7.30 -13.61 -22.43
CA ARG A 126 6.16 -14.49 -22.74
C ARG A 126 4.93 -13.69 -23.17
N ALA A 127 5.12 -12.65 -24.00
CA ALA A 127 4.07 -11.68 -24.35
C ALA A 127 2.75 -12.32 -24.83
N ALA A 128 2.80 -13.35 -25.68
CA ALA A 128 1.59 -14.01 -26.17
C ALA A 128 0.82 -14.74 -25.05
N ALA A 129 1.51 -15.56 -24.25
CA ALA A 129 0.91 -16.26 -23.12
C ALA A 129 0.42 -15.31 -22.02
N TRP A 130 1.07 -14.14 -21.86
CA TRP A 130 0.60 -13.09 -20.97
C TRP A 130 -0.75 -12.51 -21.43
N VAL A 131 -0.92 -12.25 -22.73
CA VAL A 131 -2.18 -11.74 -23.28
C VAL A 131 -3.30 -12.76 -23.13
N GLU A 132 -3.02 -14.03 -23.42
CA GLU A 132 -3.96 -15.13 -23.22
C GLU A 132 -4.38 -15.27 -21.75
N LEU A 133 -3.42 -15.26 -20.83
CA LEU A 133 -3.69 -15.30 -19.39
C LEU A 133 -4.55 -14.11 -18.92
N ALA A 134 -4.29 -12.90 -19.43
CA ALA A 134 -5.08 -11.73 -19.08
C ALA A 134 -6.53 -11.87 -19.57
N ASP A 135 -6.74 -12.38 -20.79
CA ASP A 135 -8.05 -12.67 -21.36
C ASP A 135 -8.80 -13.74 -20.53
N ASP A 136 -8.12 -14.83 -20.16
CA ASP A 136 -8.68 -15.89 -19.30
C ASP A 136 -9.12 -15.38 -17.93
N LEU A 137 -8.41 -14.39 -17.39
CA LEU A 137 -8.73 -13.74 -16.11
C LEU A 137 -9.74 -12.59 -16.26
N GLY A 138 -10.06 -12.17 -17.48
CA GLY A 138 -10.93 -11.01 -17.75
C GLY A 138 -10.29 -9.67 -17.39
N GLU A 139 -8.96 -9.59 -17.40
CA GLU A 139 -8.16 -8.43 -17.02
C GLU A 139 -7.49 -7.77 -18.25
N ASP A 140 -7.13 -6.48 -18.13
CA ASP A 140 -6.38 -5.80 -19.19
C ASP A 140 -4.91 -6.28 -19.21
N PRO A 141 -4.38 -6.84 -20.32
CA PRO A 141 -2.96 -7.21 -20.41
C PRO A 141 -1.99 -6.03 -20.23
N ALA A 142 -2.46 -4.79 -20.36
CA ALA A 142 -1.70 -3.58 -20.06
C ALA A 142 -1.68 -3.21 -18.56
N ASP A 143 -2.48 -3.88 -17.72
CA ASP A 143 -2.47 -3.75 -16.25
C ASP A 143 -1.91 -5.02 -15.57
N PRO A 144 -0.58 -5.09 -15.36
CA PRO A 144 0.04 -6.19 -14.63
C PRO A 144 -0.47 -6.38 -13.21
N ALA A 145 -0.89 -5.31 -12.55
CA ALA A 145 -1.34 -5.38 -11.17
C ALA A 145 -2.74 -5.99 -11.08
N GLY A 146 -3.63 -5.67 -12.03
CA GLY A 146 -4.93 -6.32 -12.20
C GLY A 146 -4.80 -7.81 -12.42
N VAL A 147 -3.99 -8.21 -13.43
CA VAL A 147 -3.74 -9.62 -13.75
C VAL A 147 -3.19 -10.38 -12.54
N VAL A 148 -2.15 -9.87 -11.88
CA VAL A 148 -1.54 -10.50 -10.68
C VAL A 148 -2.56 -10.70 -9.56
N ARG A 149 -3.41 -9.70 -9.33
CA ARG A 149 -4.43 -9.75 -8.28
C ARG A 149 -5.51 -10.77 -8.61
N ALA A 150 -6.00 -10.79 -9.85
CA ALA A 150 -7.01 -11.73 -10.31
C ALA A 150 -6.52 -13.19 -10.24
N GLY A 151 -5.26 -13.44 -10.58
CA GLY A 151 -4.68 -14.79 -10.50
C GLY A 151 -4.30 -15.24 -9.10
N GLY A 152 -4.30 -14.36 -8.10
CA GLY A 152 -4.16 -14.74 -6.69
C GLY A 152 -2.80 -15.33 -6.30
N TRP A 153 -1.75 -15.12 -7.09
CA TRP A 153 -0.41 -15.72 -6.85
C TRP A 153 0.31 -15.17 -5.61
N GLU A 154 -0.11 -14.01 -5.07
CA GLU A 154 0.46 -13.44 -3.86
C GLU A 154 0.30 -14.36 -2.64
N ALA A 155 -0.87 -14.98 -2.47
CA ALA A 155 -1.17 -15.80 -1.30
C ALA A 155 -0.24 -17.03 -1.18
N PRO A 156 -0.08 -17.90 -2.20
CA PRO A 156 0.86 -19.01 -2.12
C PRO A 156 2.32 -18.55 -2.06
N LEU A 157 2.68 -17.46 -2.75
CA LEU A 157 4.05 -16.95 -2.71
C LEU A 157 4.43 -16.41 -1.32
N ARG A 158 3.47 -15.86 -0.57
CA ARG A 158 3.70 -15.42 0.81
C ARG A 158 4.07 -16.57 1.74
N ILE A 159 3.44 -17.74 1.58
CA ILE A 159 3.79 -18.94 2.35
C ILE A 159 5.22 -19.38 2.01
N ASP A 160 5.58 -19.38 0.73
CA ASP A 160 6.94 -19.71 0.29
C ASP A 160 7.98 -18.71 0.82
N ALA A 161 7.63 -17.42 0.88
CA ALA A 161 8.48 -16.36 1.43
C ALA A 161 8.67 -16.49 2.95
N GLU A 162 7.59 -16.76 3.71
CA GLU A 162 7.65 -17.01 5.16
C GLU A 162 8.57 -18.20 5.47
N HIS A 163 8.40 -19.32 4.74
CA HIS A 163 9.27 -20.48 4.89
C HIS A 163 10.73 -20.19 4.56
N LEU A 164 11.00 -19.37 3.53
CA LEU A 164 12.35 -18.97 3.17
C LEU A 164 13.01 -18.18 4.32
N VAL A 165 12.29 -17.22 4.90
CA VAL A 165 12.77 -16.43 6.04
C VAL A 165 13.00 -17.32 7.25
N LEU A 166 12.05 -18.17 7.61
CA LEU A 166 12.18 -19.06 8.77
C LEU A 166 13.33 -20.05 8.60
N ALA A 167 13.55 -20.56 7.39
CA ALA A 167 14.68 -21.43 7.08
C ALA A 167 16.03 -20.70 7.23
N ALA A 168 16.09 -19.40 6.90
CA ALA A 168 17.30 -18.60 6.99
C ALA A 168 17.58 -18.08 8.41
N LEU A 169 16.54 -17.60 9.11
CA LEU A 169 16.67 -16.81 10.34
C LEU A 169 16.01 -17.43 11.57
N GLY A 170 15.07 -18.37 11.41
CA GLY A 170 14.15 -18.77 12.49
C GLY A 170 14.83 -19.18 13.79
N THR A 171 15.95 -19.91 13.69
CA THR A 171 16.72 -20.40 14.84
C THR A 171 17.91 -19.50 15.22
N VAL A 172 18.17 -18.45 14.45
CA VAL A 172 19.24 -17.48 14.69
C VAL A 172 18.87 -16.63 15.90
N PRO A 173 19.80 -16.36 16.84
CA PRO A 173 19.55 -15.46 17.95
C PRO A 173 19.11 -14.07 17.48
N LEU A 174 18.08 -13.49 18.10
CA LEU A 174 17.51 -12.21 17.69
C LEU A 174 18.58 -11.10 17.60
N ILE A 175 19.51 -11.05 18.56
CA ILE A 175 20.58 -10.06 18.59
C ILE A 175 21.54 -10.14 17.39
N GLU A 176 21.75 -11.35 16.84
CA GLU A 176 22.59 -11.55 15.64
C GLU A 176 21.83 -11.09 14.38
N VAL A 177 20.51 -11.36 14.33
CA VAL A 177 19.63 -10.88 13.24
C VAL A 177 19.60 -9.35 13.21
N GLU A 178 19.45 -8.71 14.37
CA GLU A 178 19.49 -7.25 14.47
C GLU A 178 20.83 -6.69 14.02
N ALA A 179 21.94 -7.28 14.45
CA ALA A 179 23.28 -6.85 14.07
C ALA A 179 23.49 -6.85 12.54
N GLU A 180 23.01 -7.89 11.85
CA GLU A 180 23.04 -7.99 10.38
C GLU A 180 22.13 -6.95 9.71
N GLY A 181 20.99 -6.63 10.34
CA GLY A 181 19.99 -5.68 9.83
C GLY A 181 20.35 -4.20 9.99
N LEU A 182 21.26 -3.88 10.92
CA LEU A 182 21.63 -2.50 11.26
C LEU A 182 21.96 -1.62 10.03
N PRO A 183 22.82 -2.04 9.08
CA PRO A 183 23.17 -1.20 7.93
C PRO A 183 21.96 -0.79 7.09
N LEU A 184 21.07 -1.75 6.76
CA LEU A 184 19.90 -1.47 5.94
C LEU A 184 18.86 -0.64 6.72
N SER A 185 18.66 -0.90 8.01
CA SER A 185 17.74 -0.12 8.85
C SER A 185 18.10 1.37 8.89
N LEU A 186 19.40 1.69 8.96
CA LEU A 186 19.88 3.08 8.95
C LEU A 186 19.68 3.75 7.59
N VAL A 187 19.89 3.03 6.49
CA VAL A 187 19.61 3.53 5.14
C VAL A 187 18.11 3.85 5.00
N ARG A 188 17.23 2.97 5.46
CA ARG A 188 15.77 3.18 5.43
C ARG A 188 15.35 4.36 6.31
N ALA A 189 15.92 4.50 7.50
CA ALA A 189 15.67 5.63 8.38
C ALA A 189 16.09 6.96 7.71
N ALA A 190 17.27 6.99 7.07
CA ALA A 190 17.75 8.16 6.34
C ALA A 190 16.86 8.48 5.12
N GLU A 191 16.43 7.46 4.37
CA GLU A 191 15.50 7.62 3.24
C GLU A 191 14.15 8.17 3.69
N ALA A 192 13.60 7.64 4.79
CA ALA A 192 12.35 8.12 5.36
C ALA A 192 12.46 9.59 5.83
N LEU A 193 13.55 9.94 6.51
CA LEU A 193 13.83 11.32 6.91
C LEU A 193 13.96 12.25 5.70
N ALA A 194 14.68 11.82 4.66
CA ALA A 194 14.83 12.59 3.42
C ALA A 194 13.49 12.80 2.71
N ARG A 195 12.64 11.77 2.66
CA ARG A 195 11.29 11.85 2.07
C ARG A 195 10.39 12.79 2.87
N GLN A 196 10.47 12.78 4.20
CA GLN A 196 9.72 13.71 5.07
C GLN A 196 10.23 15.16 4.96
N ALA A 197 11.52 15.33 4.73
CA ALA A 197 12.15 16.64 4.55
C ALA A 197 11.93 17.21 3.13
N ALA A 198 11.47 16.39 2.18
CA ALA A 198 11.16 16.86 0.84
C ALA A 198 10.06 17.94 0.93
N PRO A 199 10.25 19.12 0.33
CA PRO A 199 9.24 20.16 0.32
C PRO A 199 7.96 19.59 -0.32
N ALA A 200 6.81 19.87 0.30
CA ALA A 200 5.52 19.52 -0.27
C ALA A 200 5.46 20.05 -1.70
N GLU A 201 5.03 19.19 -2.63
CA GLU A 201 4.84 19.60 -4.01
C GLU A 201 3.92 20.82 -4.01
N PRO A 202 4.33 21.95 -4.64
CA PRO A 202 3.47 23.11 -4.68
C PRO A 202 2.12 22.69 -5.26
N PRO A 203 1.00 23.19 -4.73
CA PRO A 203 -0.31 22.87 -5.27
C PRO A 203 -0.26 23.09 -6.78
N ALA A 204 -0.76 22.11 -7.54
CA ALA A 204 -0.78 22.19 -8.99
C ALA A 204 -1.29 23.57 -9.38
N GLY A 205 -0.45 24.32 -10.11
CA GLY A 205 -0.82 25.64 -10.59
C GLY A 205 -2.10 25.54 -11.42
N PRO A 206 -2.81 26.67 -11.62
CA PRO A 206 -4.03 26.67 -12.41
C PRO A 206 -3.78 26.02 -13.77
N ASP A 207 -4.63 25.05 -14.13
CA ASP A 207 -4.52 24.31 -15.37
C ASP A 207 -4.50 25.29 -16.55
N PRO A 208 -3.39 25.39 -17.32
CA PRO A 208 -3.27 26.35 -18.40
C PRO A 208 -4.31 26.13 -19.51
N SER A 209 -4.89 24.92 -19.62
CA SER A 209 -5.99 24.65 -20.55
C SER A 209 -7.30 25.33 -20.15
N LEU A 210 -7.49 25.67 -18.87
CA LEU A 210 -8.70 26.31 -18.34
C LEU A 210 -8.63 27.84 -18.33
N ILE A 211 -7.52 28.43 -18.78
CA ILE A 211 -7.38 29.90 -18.81
C ILE A 211 -8.48 30.55 -19.68
N GLY A 212 -8.78 29.94 -20.84
CA GLY A 212 -9.85 30.41 -21.73
C GLY A 212 -11.23 30.29 -21.09
N ALA A 213 -11.55 29.12 -20.54
CA ALA A 213 -12.82 28.87 -19.86
C ALA A 213 -13.04 29.80 -18.66
N ARG A 214 -12.00 30.04 -17.84
CA ARG A 214 -12.08 30.99 -16.72
C ARG A 214 -12.34 32.41 -17.18
N PHE A 215 -11.68 32.86 -18.23
CA PHE A 215 -11.96 34.18 -18.82
C PHE A 215 -13.41 34.29 -19.26
N LEU A 216 -13.95 33.29 -19.95
CA LEU A 216 -15.35 33.28 -20.39
C LEU A 216 -16.32 33.24 -19.20
N ALA A 217 -16.05 32.46 -18.16
CA ALA A 217 -16.87 32.41 -16.96
C ALA A 217 -16.89 33.76 -16.21
N GLU A 218 -15.75 34.44 -16.10
CA GLU A 218 -15.71 35.77 -15.51
C GLU A 218 -16.46 36.80 -16.37
N GLN A 219 -16.40 36.69 -17.70
CA GLN A 219 -17.17 37.54 -18.59
C GLN A 219 -18.67 37.27 -18.45
N ALA A 220 -19.09 36.01 -18.41
CA ALA A 220 -20.47 35.60 -18.17
C ALA A 220 -21.00 36.19 -16.86
N LEU A 221 -20.21 36.11 -15.77
CA LEU A 221 -20.58 36.70 -14.49
C LEU A 221 -20.69 38.23 -14.55
N ARG A 222 -19.75 38.89 -15.25
CA ARG A 222 -19.74 40.36 -15.41
C ARG A 222 -20.85 40.89 -16.31
N SER A 223 -21.23 40.12 -17.32
CA SER A 223 -22.32 40.45 -18.26
C SER A 223 -23.69 40.06 -17.71
N SER A 224 -23.73 39.09 -16.79
CA SER A 224 -24.93 38.73 -16.05
C SER A 224 -25.31 39.81 -15.02
N ALA A 225 -26.60 39.91 -14.72
CA ALA A 225 -27.11 40.73 -13.61
C ALA A 225 -27.09 39.97 -12.27
N LEU A 226 -26.35 38.85 -12.18
CA LEU A 226 -26.36 37.98 -11.01
C LEU A 226 -25.62 38.63 -9.83
N PRO A 227 -26.16 38.49 -8.60
CA PRO A 227 -25.45 38.92 -7.41
C PRO A 227 -24.18 38.10 -7.21
N VAL A 228 -23.09 38.75 -6.81
CA VAL A 228 -21.81 38.10 -6.46
C VAL A 228 -21.58 38.26 -4.95
N PRO A 229 -21.37 37.18 -4.18
CA PRO A 229 -21.25 35.79 -4.63
C PRO A 229 -22.58 35.17 -5.10
N VAL A 230 -22.53 34.33 -6.14
CA VAL A 230 -23.73 33.79 -6.79
C VAL A 230 -24.44 32.80 -5.86
N PRO A 231 -25.72 33.03 -5.51
CA PRO A 231 -26.46 32.18 -4.59
C PRO A 231 -26.98 30.92 -5.30
N PRO A 232 -27.28 29.82 -4.57
CA PRO A 232 -27.74 28.57 -5.18
C PRO A 232 -29.04 28.73 -5.98
N GLU A 233 -29.91 29.66 -5.59
CA GLU A 233 -31.18 29.92 -6.27
C GLU A 233 -30.97 30.45 -7.71
N ALA A 234 -29.79 30.98 -8.01
CA ALA A 234 -29.42 31.50 -9.32
C ALA A 234 -28.60 30.51 -10.17
N SER A 235 -28.46 29.24 -9.76
CA SER A 235 -27.65 28.24 -10.49
C SER A 235 -28.12 27.98 -11.93
N ASP A 236 -29.43 28.05 -12.19
CA ASP A 236 -29.98 27.88 -13.54
C ASP A 236 -29.61 29.07 -14.45
N GLU A 237 -29.80 30.30 -13.95
CA GLU A 237 -29.43 31.54 -14.66
C GLU A 237 -27.91 31.64 -14.89
N LEU A 238 -27.11 31.09 -13.97
CA LEU A 238 -25.66 31.00 -14.10
C LEU A 238 -25.24 30.03 -15.22
N LEU A 239 -25.90 28.87 -15.33
CA LEU A 239 -25.65 27.92 -16.40
C LEU A 239 -26.05 28.48 -17.77
N ASP A 240 -27.18 29.19 -17.85
CA ASP A 240 -27.58 29.89 -19.07
C ASP A 240 -26.54 30.94 -19.49
N ALA A 241 -25.99 31.69 -18.52
CA ALA A 241 -24.94 32.68 -18.77
C ALA A 241 -23.64 32.02 -19.27
N PHE A 242 -23.25 30.88 -18.71
CA PHE A 242 -22.08 30.13 -19.19
C PHE A 242 -22.30 29.54 -20.59
N GLY A 243 -23.49 29.01 -20.87
CA GLY A 243 -23.84 28.49 -22.18
C GLY A 243 -23.86 29.57 -23.26
N ALA A 244 -24.30 30.79 -22.92
CA ALA A 244 -24.30 31.93 -23.83
C ALA A 244 -22.87 32.39 -24.22
N GLU A 245 -21.91 32.27 -23.31
CA GLU A 245 -20.48 32.53 -23.57
C GLU A 245 -19.75 31.31 -24.18
N GLY A 246 -20.44 30.18 -24.34
CA GLY A 246 -19.93 28.99 -25.03
C GLY A 246 -19.04 28.07 -24.19
N LEU A 247 -19.17 28.07 -22.86
CA LEU A 247 -18.45 27.13 -22.01
C LEU A 247 -19.02 25.71 -22.12
N GLU A 248 -18.14 24.71 -22.16
CA GLU A 248 -18.52 23.30 -22.14
C GLU A 248 -18.78 22.78 -20.72
N ALA A 249 -19.60 21.73 -20.59
CA ALA A 249 -19.98 21.14 -19.30
C ALA A 249 -18.78 20.74 -18.44
N ASP A 250 -17.78 20.11 -19.07
CA ASP A 250 -16.56 19.66 -18.38
C ASP A 250 -15.64 20.82 -18.00
N GLU A 251 -15.64 21.92 -18.76
CA GLU A 251 -14.92 23.14 -18.41
C GLU A 251 -15.58 23.81 -17.20
N ILE A 252 -16.91 23.93 -17.21
CA ILE A 252 -17.69 24.50 -16.09
C ILE A 252 -17.39 23.72 -14.81
N ARG A 253 -17.51 22.39 -14.82
CA ARG A 253 -17.23 21.53 -13.66
C ARG A 253 -15.86 21.78 -13.05
N ARG A 254 -14.84 22.03 -13.89
CA ARG A 254 -13.46 22.21 -13.45
C ARG A 254 -13.15 23.60 -12.90
N ILE A 255 -13.92 24.62 -13.30
CA ILE A 255 -13.67 26.01 -12.87
C ILE A 255 -14.59 26.49 -11.74
N LEU A 256 -15.65 25.76 -11.37
CA LEU A 256 -16.62 26.16 -10.32
C LEU A 256 -15.95 26.52 -8.99
N ALA A 257 -14.87 25.82 -8.62
CA ALA A 257 -14.13 26.05 -7.38
C ALA A 257 -13.38 27.40 -7.35
N ASP A 258 -13.14 28.00 -8.51
CA ASP A 258 -12.41 29.27 -8.66
C ASP A 258 -13.34 30.49 -8.75
N LEU A 259 -14.65 30.26 -8.88
CA LEU A 259 -15.63 31.32 -9.08
C LEU A 259 -16.16 31.87 -7.75
N PRO A 260 -16.59 33.14 -7.71
CA PRO A 260 -17.14 33.76 -6.53
C PRO A 260 -18.58 33.26 -6.28
N LEU A 261 -18.71 32.05 -5.77
CA LEU A 261 -19.96 31.35 -5.49
C LEU A 261 -20.28 31.36 -3.99
N ALA A 262 -21.56 31.45 -3.65
CA ALA A 262 -22.00 31.21 -2.29
C ALA A 262 -21.90 29.71 -1.96
N PRO A 263 -21.79 29.32 -0.68
CA PRO A 263 -21.79 27.92 -0.28
C PRO A 263 -23.02 27.16 -0.82
N GLY A 264 -22.81 25.98 -1.41
CA GLY A 264 -23.89 25.17 -1.98
C GLY A 264 -24.20 25.43 -3.46
N THR A 265 -23.70 26.52 -4.04
CA THR A 265 -23.96 26.87 -5.45
C THR A 265 -23.19 25.95 -6.40
N ALA A 266 -21.94 25.60 -6.08
CA ALA A 266 -21.12 24.72 -6.92
C ALA A 266 -21.73 23.31 -7.01
N GLU A 267 -22.17 22.75 -5.88
CA GLU A 267 -22.81 21.45 -5.80
C GLU A 267 -24.13 21.42 -6.58
N ARG A 268 -24.90 22.51 -6.52
CA ARG A 268 -26.15 22.64 -7.26
C ARG A 268 -25.93 22.75 -8.76
N VAL A 269 -24.94 23.51 -9.22
CA VAL A 269 -24.58 23.59 -10.64
C VAL A 269 -24.09 22.22 -11.15
N ALA A 270 -23.28 21.51 -10.37
CA ALA A 270 -22.83 20.16 -10.73
C ALA A 270 -23.99 19.16 -10.86
N ALA A 271 -24.98 19.24 -9.98
CA ALA A 271 -26.20 18.42 -10.06
C ALA A 271 -27.02 18.74 -11.32
N LEU A 272 -27.21 20.02 -11.64
CA LEU A 272 -27.93 20.46 -12.85
C LEU A 272 -27.23 19.98 -14.14
N LEU A 273 -25.89 20.04 -14.19
CA LEU A 273 -25.12 19.51 -15.33
C LEU A 273 -25.23 17.99 -15.47
N ALA A 274 -25.45 17.25 -14.38
CA ALA A 274 -25.66 15.80 -14.43
C ALA A 274 -27.08 15.44 -14.91
N ASP A 275 -28.08 16.24 -14.54
CA ASP A 275 -29.49 16.01 -14.88
C ASP A 275 -29.86 16.49 -16.29
N ALA A 276 -29.21 17.55 -16.80
CA ALA A 276 -29.58 18.22 -18.05
C ALA A 276 -28.95 17.62 -19.32
N GLY A 277 -28.08 16.61 -19.22
CA GLY A 277 -27.45 15.98 -20.39
C GLY A 277 -26.60 16.93 -21.24
N TRP A 278 -25.96 17.90 -20.57
CA TRP A 278 -24.90 18.75 -21.12
C TRP A 278 -23.60 17.98 -21.29
#